data_AF-A0A2H3BBB4-F1
#
_entry.id   AF-A0A2H3BBB4-F1
#
_cell.length_a   1.000
_cell.length_b   1.000
_cell.length_c   1.000
_cell.angle_alpha   90.00
_cell.angle_beta   90.00
_cell.angle_gamma   90.00
#
_symmetry.space_group_name_H-M   'P 1'
#
loop_
_entity.id
_entity.type
_entity.pdbx_description
1 polymer ?
#
loop_
_entity_poly.entity_id
_entity_poly.type
_entity_poly.pdbx_seq_one_letter_code
_entity_poly.pdbx_strand_id
1 'polypeptide(L)'
;MASLVRSVLANQSRSLRGLGVRPSLALSRTALRAPRFAGFATASEDGEAEIPQPNDGPVPFGGEKEGHTDWSKSYYGLSQQAFPKEAADILLAPVDPLDIECKPDGLIYLPEIKYRRILNRAFGPGAWGLAPRSETNVSAKIVSREYALVCQGRLVAIARGEQEYFDVNGVPTATEACKSNALMRCCKDLGIASELWDPRFIREFKAKYCVEIFAEHLPTKKKSKLWRRKDAPKLAYPYQE
;
A
#
# COMPACT_ATOMS: atom_id res chain seq x y z
N MET A 1 -17.58 -66.03 -13.23
CA MET A 1 -18.37 -64.83 -13.63
C MET A 1 -17.39 -63.75 -14.11
N ALA A 2 -17.85 -62.86 -15.00
CA ALA A 2 -17.28 -61.60 -15.55
C ALA A 2 -15.94 -61.04 -14.97
N SER A 3 -15.06 -60.34 -15.71
CA SER A 3 -14.99 -60.01 -17.14
C SER A 3 -13.57 -59.57 -17.55
N LEU A 4 -13.18 -60.00 -18.75
CA LEU A 4 -12.37 -59.37 -19.81
C LEU A 4 -12.29 -57.81 -19.81
N VAL A 5 -11.29 -57.11 -20.40
CA VAL A 5 -10.11 -57.55 -21.20
C VAL A 5 -8.94 -56.53 -21.22
N ARG A 6 -7.80 -56.97 -21.79
CA ARG A 6 -6.49 -56.30 -21.96
C ARG A 6 -6.42 -55.09 -22.93
N SER A 7 -5.31 -54.37 -22.80
CA SER A 7 -4.70 -53.39 -23.72
C SER A 7 -4.34 -53.90 -25.13
N VAL A 8 -4.29 -52.99 -26.13
CA VAL A 8 -3.48 -53.10 -27.37
C VAL A 8 -2.85 -51.75 -27.73
N LEU A 9 -1.66 -51.78 -28.34
CA LEU A 9 -0.83 -50.65 -28.77
C LEU A 9 -1.01 -50.29 -30.26
N ALA A 10 -0.83 -49.01 -30.57
CA ALA A 10 -0.15 -48.40 -31.74
C ALA A 10 -0.41 -48.89 -33.19
N ASN A 11 -0.61 -47.92 -34.11
CA ASN A 11 0.44 -47.38 -35.03
C ASN A 11 -0.06 -47.09 -36.48
N GLN A 12 0.25 -45.88 -37.01
CA GLN A 12 0.37 -45.50 -38.46
C GLN A 12 -0.83 -45.76 -39.43
N SER A 13 -1.02 -45.08 -40.57
CA SER A 13 -0.61 -43.76 -41.09
C SER A 13 -1.39 -43.47 -42.39
N ARG A 14 -1.72 -42.21 -42.70
CA ARG A 14 -1.69 -41.67 -44.09
C ARG A 14 -1.94 -40.16 -44.12
N SER A 15 -1.44 -39.53 -45.18
CA SER A 15 -1.34 -38.08 -45.40
C SER A 15 -2.11 -37.67 -46.65
N LEU A 16 -2.58 -36.41 -46.74
CA LEU A 16 -2.09 -35.42 -47.73
C LEU A 16 -2.99 -34.16 -47.83
N ARG A 17 -2.35 -32.97 -47.82
CA ARG A 17 -2.71 -31.66 -48.45
C ARG A 17 -4.11 -31.10 -48.12
N GLY A 18 -4.28 -29.98 -47.42
CA GLY A 18 -3.88 -28.61 -47.81
C GLY A 18 -5.17 -27.75 -47.90
N LEU A 19 -5.21 -26.40 -47.84
CA LEU A 19 -4.22 -25.31 -47.70
C LEU A 19 -4.64 -24.45 -46.47
N GLY A 20 -4.19 -23.22 -46.16
CA GLY A 20 -3.29 -22.23 -46.76
C GLY A 20 -3.14 -21.02 -45.81
N VAL A 21 -1.91 -20.59 -45.53
CA VAL A 21 -1.57 -19.44 -44.67
C VAL A 21 -1.08 -18.28 -45.54
N ARG A 22 -1.51 -17.05 -45.27
CA ARG A 22 -1.04 -15.84 -45.96
C ARG A 22 -0.02 -15.07 -45.10
N PRO A 23 1.22 -14.82 -45.58
CA PRO A 23 2.19 -14.01 -44.88
C PRO A 23 2.11 -12.51 -45.22
N SER A 24 2.82 -11.71 -44.41
CA SER A 24 2.97 -10.26 -44.47
C SER A 24 3.54 -9.73 -45.79
N LEU A 25 3.13 -8.52 -46.18
CA LEU A 25 3.75 -7.71 -47.24
C LEU A 25 4.44 -6.49 -46.63
N ALA A 26 5.75 -6.38 -46.83
CA ALA A 26 6.50 -5.15 -46.59
C ALA A 26 6.28 -4.17 -47.74
N LEU A 27 6.27 -2.87 -47.44
CA LEU A 27 6.27 -1.79 -48.44
C LEU A 27 7.34 -0.74 -48.12
N SER A 28 7.89 -0.17 -49.19
CA SER A 28 9.21 0.48 -49.19
C SER A 28 9.17 1.96 -48.82
N ARG A 29 10.34 2.51 -48.47
CA ARG A 29 10.55 3.95 -48.24
C ARG A 29 10.51 4.73 -49.55
N THR A 30 9.70 5.78 -49.60
CA THR A 30 9.87 6.88 -50.56
C THR A 30 9.66 8.21 -49.83
N ALA A 31 10.59 9.15 -49.99
CA ALA A 31 10.54 10.44 -49.31
C ALA A 31 9.58 11.41 -49.99
N LEU A 32 8.79 12.16 -49.19
CA LEU A 32 8.03 13.32 -49.65
C LEU A 32 8.39 14.54 -48.81
N ARG A 33 8.74 15.62 -49.52
CA ARG A 33 9.32 16.87 -49.01
C ARG A 33 8.20 17.87 -48.73
N ALA A 34 8.04 18.26 -47.47
CA ALA A 34 7.03 19.26 -47.08
C ALA A 34 7.39 20.67 -47.59
N PRO A 35 6.41 21.47 -48.06
CA PRO A 35 6.62 22.89 -48.36
C PRO A 35 6.66 23.71 -47.07
N ARG A 36 7.46 24.78 -47.07
CA ARG A 36 7.43 25.81 -46.03
C ARG A 36 6.33 26.82 -46.35
N PHE A 37 5.48 27.13 -45.38
CA PHE A 37 4.67 28.36 -45.36
C PHE A 37 4.93 29.10 -44.05
N ALA A 38 4.92 30.43 -44.11
CA ALA A 38 5.30 31.29 -42.99
C ALA A 38 4.12 32.14 -42.50
N GLY A 39 3.97 32.22 -41.18
CA GLY A 39 3.32 33.33 -40.47
C GLY A 39 1.79 33.41 -40.50
N PHE A 40 1.17 33.19 -39.34
CA PHE A 40 0.52 34.28 -38.59
C PHE A 40 0.37 33.89 -37.11
N ALA A 41 0.22 34.87 -36.22
CA ALA A 41 0.22 34.65 -34.77
C ALA A 41 -1.19 34.75 -34.15
N THR A 42 -1.46 33.91 -33.17
CA THR A 42 -2.49 34.10 -32.13
C THR A 42 -2.01 33.45 -30.83
N ALA A 43 -2.26 34.11 -29.69
CA ALA A 43 -1.92 33.58 -28.37
C ALA A 43 -2.99 32.59 -27.87
N SER A 44 -2.55 31.59 -27.11
CA SER A 44 -3.38 30.75 -26.22
C SER A 44 -2.56 30.39 -24.99
N GLU A 45 -3.20 30.37 -23.83
CA GLU A 45 -2.63 29.87 -22.58
C GLU A 45 -2.77 28.34 -22.55
N ASP A 46 -1.67 27.61 -22.36
CA ASP A 46 -1.68 26.18 -21.99
C ASP A 46 -0.60 25.94 -20.93
N GLY A 47 -0.92 26.31 -19.69
CA GLY A 47 -0.11 25.99 -18.52
C GLY A 47 -0.37 24.56 -18.06
N GLU A 48 0.27 23.57 -18.68
CA GLU A 48 0.27 22.21 -18.15
C GLU A 48 0.92 22.21 -16.75
N ALA A 49 0.13 21.95 -15.72
CA ALA A 49 0.61 21.83 -14.35
C ALA A 49 1.45 20.55 -14.21
N GLU A 50 2.77 20.70 -14.28
CA GLU A 50 3.73 19.61 -14.22
C GLU A 50 3.59 18.83 -12.90
N ILE A 51 3.23 17.55 -13.01
CA ILE A 51 3.14 16.64 -11.85
C ILE A 51 4.56 16.43 -11.32
N PRO A 52 4.88 16.76 -10.06
CA PRO A 52 6.23 16.58 -9.53
C PRO A 52 6.65 15.12 -9.58
N GLN A 53 7.61 14.80 -10.45
CA GLN A 53 8.23 13.48 -10.54
C GLN A 53 8.94 13.17 -9.20
N PRO A 54 8.87 11.92 -8.69
CA PRO A 54 9.67 11.54 -7.54
C PRO A 54 11.16 11.61 -7.90
N ASN A 55 11.91 12.44 -7.17
CA ASN A 55 13.35 12.52 -7.32
C ASN A 55 14.01 11.43 -6.46
N ASP A 56 14.22 10.26 -7.07
CA ASP A 56 14.86 9.09 -6.43
C ASP A 56 16.39 9.23 -6.26
N GLY A 57 16.93 10.44 -6.45
CA GLY A 57 18.36 10.72 -6.28
C GLY A 57 18.82 10.55 -4.83
N PRO A 58 20.00 9.94 -4.58
CA PRO A 58 20.50 9.75 -3.23
C PRO A 58 20.78 11.10 -2.55
N VAL A 59 20.13 11.31 -1.41
CA VAL A 59 20.34 12.52 -0.59
C VAL A 59 21.78 12.54 -0.06
N PRO A 60 22.55 13.63 -0.19
CA PRO A 60 23.93 13.67 0.27
C PRO A 60 24.03 13.42 1.78
N PHE A 61 24.87 12.46 2.17
CA PHE A 61 25.17 12.14 3.56
C PHE A 61 25.89 13.31 4.25
N GLY A 62 25.12 14.16 4.95
CA GLY A 62 25.68 15.15 5.85
C GLY A 62 26.26 14.48 7.10
N GLY A 63 27.59 14.53 7.26
CA GLY A 63 28.23 14.14 8.52
C GLY A 63 27.80 15.10 9.63
N GLU A 64 27.18 14.56 10.68
CA GLU A 64 26.69 15.36 11.80
C GLU A 64 27.82 15.80 12.74
N LYS A 65 27.71 17.01 13.28
CA LYS A 65 28.59 17.50 14.35
C LYS A 65 28.07 17.01 15.70
N GLU A 66 29.00 16.75 16.63
CA GLU A 66 28.69 16.27 17.98
C GLU A 66 27.64 17.16 18.67
N GLY A 67 26.51 16.57 19.06
CA GLY A 67 25.53 17.17 19.97
C GLY A 67 24.07 17.21 19.51
N HIS A 68 23.77 17.24 18.20
CA HIS A 68 22.37 17.34 17.74
C HIS A 68 22.12 16.73 16.35
N THR A 69 21.49 15.55 16.31
CA THR A 69 21.05 14.87 15.07
C THR A 69 19.84 15.57 14.45
N ASP A 70 19.93 15.92 13.16
CA ASP A 70 18.80 16.50 12.40
C ASP A 70 18.00 15.39 11.72
N TRP A 71 17.01 14.86 12.45
CA TRP A 71 16.13 13.79 11.97
C TRP A 71 15.34 14.10 10.69
N SER A 72 15.30 15.36 10.22
CA SER A 72 14.69 15.68 8.93
C SER A 72 15.49 15.14 7.74
N LYS A 73 16.81 14.99 7.91
CA LYS A 73 17.78 14.60 6.86
C LYS A 73 18.60 13.37 7.23
N SER A 74 18.85 13.15 8.51
CA SER A 74 19.76 12.13 9.02
C SER A 74 19.34 10.70 8.67
N TYR A 75 20.35 9.83 8.61
CA TYR A 75 20.22 8.37 8.55
C TYR A 75 20.92 7.70 9.75
N TYR A 76 21.20 8.45 10.82
CA TYR A 76 21.94 7.99 12.00
C TYR A 76 21.35 6.71 12.62
N GLY A 77 22.22 5.72 12.85
CA GLY A 77 21.88 4.44 13.46
C GLY A 77 21.09 3.46 12.58
N LEU A 78 20.72 3.81 11.34
CA LEU A 78 20.03 2.90 10.42
C LEU A 78 20.91 1.69 10.11
N SER A 79 20.35 0.48 10.24
CA SER A 79 21.04 -0.80 10.01
C SER A 79 22.34 -1.01 10.83
N GLN A 80 22.61 -0.21 11.87
CA GLN A 80 23.86 -0.28 12.63
C GLN A 80 23.92 -1.50 13.56
N GLN A 81 22.80 -1.85 14.19
CA GLN A 81 22.68 -2.99 15.11
C GLN A 81 21.22 -3.45 15.25
N ALA A 82 21.02 -4.72 15.64
CA ALA A 82 19.71 -5.24 16.00
C ALA A 82 19.13 -4.56 17.25
N PHE A 83 17.84 -4.76 17.54
CA PHE A 83 17.30 -4.45 18.88
C PHE A 83 17.66 -5.59 19.86
N PRO A 84 17.66 -5.33 21.19
CA PRO A 84 17.76 -6.38 22.19
C PRO A 84 16.70 -7.46 21.97
N LYS A 85 17.03 -8.72 22.32
CA LYS A 85 16.16 -9.88 22.06
C LYS A 85 14.74 -9.68 22.65
N GLU A 86 14.65 -9.16 23.87
CA GLU A 86 13.37 -8.89 24.55
C GLU A 86 12.45 -7.95 23.75
N ALA A 87 13.02 -6.92 23.12
CA ALA A 87 12.28 -6.02 22.25
C ALA A 87 11.90 -6.72 20.93
N ALA A 88 12.82 -7.48 20.32
CA ALA A 88 12.56 -8.24 19.10
C ALA A 88 11.44 -9.28 19.28
N ASP A 89 11.44 -10.01 20.40
CA ASP A 89 10.42 -11.01 20.76
C ASP A 89 9.03 -10.35 20.93
N ILE A 90 8.95 -9.08 21.36
CA ILE A 90 7.70 -8.30 21.44
C ILE A 90 7.25 -7.77 20.07
N LEU A 91 8.19 -7.30 19.24
CA LEU A 91 7.89 -6.71 17.92
C LEU A 91 7.44 -7.76 16.90
N LEU A 92 8.00 -8.97 16.99
CA LEU A 92 7.71 -10.12 16.13
C LEU A 92 6.63 -11.05 16.70
N ALA A 93 6.03 -10.70 17.83
CA ALA A 93 4.93 -11.47 18.42
C ALA A 93 3.70 -11.48 17.48
N PRO A 94 3.00 -12.61 17.34
CA PRO A 94 1.76 -12.68 16.56
C PRO A 94 0.68 -11.76 17.16
N VAL A 95 -0.12 -11.16 16.29
CA VAL A 95 -1.22 -10.29 16.64
C VAL A 95 -2.40 -11.13 17.16
N ASP A 96 -3.04 -10.67 18.24
CA ASP A 96 -4.29 -11.29 18.70
C ASP A 96 -5.36 -11.16 17.61
N PRO A 97 -5.96 -12.27 17.12
CA PRO A 97 -7.04 -12.22 16.14
C PRO A 97 -8.23 -11.34 16.55
N LEU A 98 -8.46 -11.15 17.85
CA LEU A 98 -9.50 -10.26 18.36
C LEU A 98 -9.20 -8.77 18.13
N ASP A 99 -7.92 -8.40 17.95
CA ASP A 99 -7.46 -7.03 17.71
C ASP A 99 -7.50 -6.62 16.23
N ILE A 100 -7.75 -7.56 15.31
CA ILE A 100 -7.72 -7.34 13.86
C ILE A 100 -9.11 -6.96 13.35
N GLU A 101 -9.30 -5.73 12.93
CA GLU A 101 -10.56 -5.24 12.39
C GLU A 101 -10.75 -5.58 10.91
N CYS A 102 -12.00 -5.61 10.44
CA CYS A 102 -12.34 -5.84 9.04
C CYS A 102 -13.27 -4.73 8.53
N LYS A 103 -12.85 -4.05 7.47
CA LYS A 103 -13.62 -3.02 6.77
C LYS A 103 -14.73 -3.65 5.90
N PRO A 104 -15.78 -2.87 5.53
CA PRO A 104 -16.84 -3.33 4.62
C PRO A 104 -16.38 -3.79 3.24
N ASP A 105 -15.25 -3.28 2.73
CA ASP A 105 -14.59 -3.73 1.50
C ASP A 105 -13.90 -5.12 1.64
N GLY A 106 -13.78 -5.62 2.87
CA GLY A 106 -13.11 -6.88 3.19
C GLY A 106 -11.60 -6.77 3.41
N LEU A 107 -11.05 -5.56 3.50
CA LEU A 107 -9.67 -5.33 3.95
C LEU A 107 -9.60 -5.51 5.48
N ILE A 108 -8.62 -6.29 5.95
CA ILE A 108 -8.32 -6.43 7.37
C ILE A 108 -7.23 -5.46 7.78
N TYR A 109 -7.28 -4.95 9.00
CA TYR A 109 -6.29 -4.00 9.53
C TYR A 109 -6.17 -4.09 11.05
N LEU A 110 -4.98 -3.79 11.57
CA LEU A 110 -4.77 -3.57 13.01
C LEU A 110 -5.02 -2.08 13.32
N PRO A 111 -5.85 -1.71 14.31
CA PRO A 111 -6.05 -0.32 14.69
C PRO A 111 -4.76 0.36 15.19
N GLU A 112 -4.58 1.64 14.82
CA GLU A 112 -3.37 2.44 15.09
C GLU A 112 -2.86 2.39 16.54
N ILE A 113 -3.80 2.39 17.49
CA ILE A 113 -3.51 2.34 18.93
C ILE A 113 -2.74 1.06 19.33
N LYS A 114 -2.92 -0.05 18.62
CA LYS A 114 -2.26 -1.32 18.90
C LYS A 114 -0.77 -1.26 18.55
N TYR A 115 -0.41 -0.68 17.40
CA TYR A 115 1.00 -0.40 17.05
C TYR A 115 1.68 0.45 18.13
N ARG A 116 1.03 1.54 18.59
CA ARG A 116 1.54 2.42 19.66
C ARG A 116 1.75 1.66 20.98
N ARG A 117 0.85 0.72 21.32
CA ARG A 117 0.98 -0.16 22.50
C ARG A 117 2.12 -1.17 22.35
N ILE A 118 2.34 -1.72 21.16
CA ILE A 118 3.47 -2.64 20.88
C ILE A 118 4.80 -1.89 21.00
N LEU A 119 4.92 -0.69 20.41
CA LEU A 119 6.12 0.16 20.55
C LEU A 119 6.39 0.55 22.02
N ASN A 120 5.35 0.93 22.77
CA ASN A 120 5.49 1.22 24.20
C ASN A 120 5.91 -0.02 25.03
N ARG A 121 5.50 -1.23 24.63
CA ARG A 121 5.95 -2.48 25.27
C ARG A 121 7.39 -2.85 24.90
N ALA A 122 7.77 -2.66 23.64
CA ALA A 122 9.07 -3.07 23.11
C ALA A 122 10.21 -2.11 23.50
N PHE A 123 9.93 -0.80 23.54
CA PHE A 123 10.96 0.24 23.77
C PHE A 123 10.75 1.06 25.04
N GLY A 124 9.52 1.14 25.56
CA GLY A 124 9.12 2.06 26.61
C GLY A 124 8.56 3.38 26.07
N PRO A 125 7.62 4.04 26.79
CA PRO A 125 7.17 5.39 26.45
C PRO A 125 8.33 6.39 26.43
N GLY A 126 8.37 7.27 25.43
CA GLY A 126 9.44 8.26 25.25
C GLY A 126 10.70 7.73 24.55
N ALA A 127 10.89 6.41 24.46
CA ALA A 127 12.01 5.79 23.74
C ALA A 127 11.76 5.60 22.24
N TRP A 128 10.68 6.16 21.69
CA TRP A 128 10.39 6.16 20.25
C TRP A 128 9.58 7.40 19.85
N GLY A 129 9.64 7.78 18.56
CA GLY A 129 8.87 8.88 18.02
C GLY A 129 8.88 8.95 16.50
N LEU A 130 7.97 9.76 15.94
CA LEU A 130 8.00 10.13 14.51
C LEU A 130 8.57 11.54 14.36
N ALA A 131 9.70 11.65 13.66
CA ALA A 131 10.27 12.92 13.23
C ALA A 131 9.75 13.27 11.83
N PRO A 132 9.18 14.47 11.59
CA PRO A 132 8.81 14.89 10.25
C PRO A 132 10.06 15.17 9.40
N ARG A 133 10.07 14.67 8.15
CA ARG A 133 11.17 14.89 7.19
C ARG A 133 10.82 15.90 6.10
N SER A 134 9.55 15.99 5.72
CA SER A 134 9.06 16.98 4.76
C SER A 134 8.23 18.08 5.43
N GLU A 135 7.96 19.15 4.69
CA GLU A 135 6.79 20.00 4.95
C GLU A 135 5.49 19.19 4.76
N THR A 136 4.39 19.65 5.36
CA THR A 136 3.07 19.05 5.16
C THR A 136 2.54 19.48 3.80
N ASN A 137 2.42 18.56 2.84
CA ASN A 137 1.71 18.83 1.60
C ASN A 137 0.20 18.78 1.88
N VAL A 138 -0.49 19.90 1.68
CA VAL A 138 -1.95 19.99 1.76
C VAL A 138 -2.47 20.26 0.36
N SER A 139 -2.96 19.20 -0.29
CA SER A 139 -3.64 19.25 -1.58
C SER A 139 -5.16 19.19 -1.36
N ALA A 140 -5.97 19.65 -2.31
CA ALA A 140 -7.39 19.94 -2.14
C ALA A 140 -8.30 18.85 -1.51
N LYS A 141 -7.86 17.58 -1.49
CA LYS A 141 -8.55 16.44 -0.88
C LYS A 141 -7.63 15.53 -0.04
N ILE A 142 -6.34 15.83 0.09
CA ILE A 142 -5.37 14.93 0.72
C ILE A 142 -4.26 15.70 1.44
N VAL A 143 -3.98 15.30 2.68
CA VAL A 143 -2.81 15.73 3.44
C VAL A 143 -1.77 14.62 3.38
N SER A 144 -0.53 14.94 3.00
CA SER A 144 0.57 13.98 2.88
C SER A 144 1.86 14.55 3.47
N ARG A 145 2.61 13.72 4.20
CA ARG A 145 3.89 14.11 4.80
C ARG A 145 4.81 12.92 5.03
N GLU A 146 6.10 13.12 4.85
CA GLU A 146 7.11 12.13 5.16
C GLU A 146 7.54 12.18 6.63
N TYR A 147 7.65 11.02 7.26
CA TYR A 147 8.12 10.86 8.63
C TYR A 147 9.20 9.76 8.73
N ALA A 148 10.19 10.00 9.58
CA ALA A 148 11.11 8.99 10.08
C ALA A 148 10.59 8.42 11.40
N LEU A 149 10.53 7.08 11.52
CA LEU A 149 10.42 6.41 12.81
C LEU A 149 11.81 6.31 13.45
N VAL A 150 11.94 6.88 14.63
CA VAL A 150 13.14 6.82 15.47
C VAL A 150 12.79 6.01 16.71
N CYS A 151 13.61 5.02 17.04
CA CYS A 151 13.47 4.21 18.26
C CYS A 151 14.84 4.11 18.93
N GLN A 152 14.91 4.33 20.25
CA GLN A 152 16.14 4.30 21.05
C GLN A 152 17.29 5.12 20.45
N GLY A 153 16.98 6.30 19.88
CA GLY A 153 17.98 7.22 19.31
C GLY A 153 18.56 6.79 17.96
N ARG A 154 17.96 5.83 17.25
CA ARG A 154 18.35 5.44 15.88
C ARG A 154 17.19 5.47 14.90
N LEU A 155 17.48 5.82 13.65
CA LEU A 155 16.52 5.71 12.54
C LEU A 155 16.17 4.23 12.31
N VAL A 156 14.88 3.96 12.21
CA VAL A 156 14.33 2.62 11.93
C VAL A 156 13.82 2.53 10.50
N ALA A 157 12.93 3.45 10.12
CA ALA A 157 12.20 3.43 8.86
C ALA A 157 11.78 4.84 8.46
N ILE A 158 11.54 5.05 7.17
CA ILE A 158 11.00 6.29 6.61
C ILE A 158 9.77 5.92 5.80
N ALA A 159 8.65 6.60 6.06
CA ALA A 159 7.44 6.42 5.27
C ALA A 159 6.70 7.74 5.06
N ARG A 160 6.07 7.85 3.89
CA ARG A 160 5.07 8.88 3.63
C ARG A 160 3.73 8.44 4.18
N GLY A 161 3.20 9.21 5.12
CA GLY A 161 1.81 9.10 5.54
C GLY A 161 0.93 9.95 4.64
N GLU A 162 -0.32 9.53 4.49
CA GLU A 162 -1.33 10.28 3.76
C GLU A 162 -2.72 10.09 4.38
N GLN A 163 -3.58 11.09 4.23
CA GLN A 163 -4.97 11.04 4.67
C GLN A 163 -5.85 11.90 3.76
N GLU A 164 -6.92 11.31 3.23
CA GLU A 164 -7.96 12.03 2.51
C GLU A 164 -8.85 12.86 3.45
N TYR A 165 -9.34 13.99 2.97
CA TYR A 165 -10.30 14.84 3.66
C TYR A 165 -11.32 15.46 2.69
N PHE A 166 -12.51 15.79 3.20
CA PHE A 166 -13.63 16.27 2.40
C PHE A 166 -13.95 17.76 2.57
N ASP A 167 -13.56 18.34 3.71
CA ASP A 167 -13.73 19.77 4.04
C ASP A 167 -12.41 20.33 4.58
N VAL A 168 -12.08 21.58 4.23
CA VAL A 168 -10.86 22.28 4.63
C VAL A 168 -10.78 22.42 6.16
N ASN A 169 -11.92 22.53 6.86
CA ASN A 169 -11.95 22.51 8.32
C ASN A 169 -11.45 21.17 8.92
N GLY A 170 -11.41 20.10 8.13
CA GLY A 170 -10.88 18.79 8.50
C GLY A 170 -9.37 18.62 8.37
N VAL A 171 -8.64 19.59 7.80
CA VAL A 171 -7.18 19.53 7.61
C VAL A 171 -6.40 19.24 8.90
N PRO A 172 -6.73 19.79 10.10
CA PRO A 172 -6.05 19.44 11.34
C PRO A 172 -6.18 17.95 11.70
N THR A 173 -7.40 17.41 11.63
CA THR A 173 -7.68 15.98 11.85
C THR A 173 -6.97 15.10 10.82
N ALA A 174 -6.97 15.52 9.56
CA ALA A 174 -6.27 14.82 8.49
C ALA A 174 -4.75 14.82 8.69
N THR A 175 -4.18 15.87 9.29
CA THR A 175 -2.74 15.96 9.60
C THR A 175 -2.33 14.96 10.69
N GLU A 176 -3.12 14.80 11.75
CA GLU A 176 -2.85 13.78 12.78
C GLU A 176 -3.07 12.35 12.27
N ALA A 177 -4.10 12.11 11.46
CA ALA A 177 -4.31 10.81 10.82
C ALA A 177 -3.21 10.46 9.79
N CYS A 178 -2.71 11.43 9.02
CA CYS A 178 -1.53 11.28 8.15
C CYS A 178 -0.29 10.83 8.95
N LYS A 179 -0.05 11.40 10.14
CA LYS A 179 1.03 11.00 11.05
C LYS A 179 0.85 9.56 11.57
N SER A 180 -0.36 9.16 11.95
CA SER A 180 -0.63 7.76 12.32
C SER A 180 -0.49 6.78 11.14
N ASN A 181 -0.88 7.20 9.93
CA ASN A 181 -0.74 6.40 8.71
C ASN A 181 0.74 6.08 8.43
N ALA A 182 1.62 7.09 8.54
CA ALA A 182 3.07 6.90 8.47
C ALA A 182 3.59 5.95 9.57
N LEU A 183 3.08 6.05 10.80
CA LEU A 183 3.50 5.17 11.90
C LEU A 183 3.29 3.69 11.54
N MET A 184 2.10 3.33 11.05
CA MET A 184 1.78 1.95 10.68
C MET A 184 2.67 1.43 9.55
N ARG A 185 2.97 2.29 8.56
CA ARG A 185 3.90 1.97 7.46
C ARG A 185 5.30 1.68 7.99
N CYS A 186 5.88 2.56 8.81
CA CYS A 186 7.18 2.36 9.45
C CYS A 186 7.22 1.14 10.38
N CYS A 187 6.12 0.80 11.07
CA CYS A 187 6.05 -0.36 11.95
C CYS A 187 6.16 -1.70 11.20
N LYS A 188 5.87 -1.73 9.90
CA LYS A 188 6.02 -2.94 9.07
C LYS A 188 7.48 -3.39 8.98
N ASP A 189 8.42 -2.44 8.92
CA ASP A 189 9.86 -2.72 8.84
C ASP A 189 10.43 -3.25 10.16
N LEU A 190 9.73 -3.03 11.28
CA LEU A 190 9.98 -3.69 12.57
C LEU A 190 9.39 -5.10 12.66
N GLY A 191 8.65 -5.56 11.64
CA GLY A 191 7.95 -6.84 11.61
C GLY A 191 6.57 -6.85 12.30
N ILE A 192 6.15 -5.73 12.91
CA ILE A 192 4.88 -5.63 13.65
C ILE A 192 3.71 -5.88 12.69
N ALA A 193 2.83 -6.82 13.05
CA ALA A 193 1.62 -7.17 12.30
C ALA A 193 1.88 -7.54 10.82
N SER A 194 3.08 -8.07 10.53
CA SER A 194 3.49 -8.49 9.19
C SER A 194 2.58 -9.55 8.57
N GLU A 195 1.95 -10.41 9.38
CA GLU A 195 0.98 -11.43 8.96
C GLU A 195 -0.27 -10.85 8.25
N LEU A 196 -0.66 -9.60 8.55
CA LEU A 196 -1.78 -8.92 7.87
C LEU A 196 -1.51 -8.67 6.37
N TRP A 197 -0.27 -8.85 5.92
CA TRP A 197 0.15 -8.72 4.54
C TRP A 197 0.33 -10.07 3.83
N ASP A 198 0.20 -11.20 4.53
CA ASP A 198 0.23 -12.54 3.91
C ASP A 198 -1.15 -12.89 3.32
N PRO A 199 -1.26 -13.11 1.99
CA PRO A 199 -2.50 -13.56 1.35
C PRO A 199 -3.08 -14.87 1.91
N ARG A 200 -2.28 -15.73 2.55
CA ARG A 200 -2.75 -16.95 3.23
C ARG A 200 -3.46 -16.59 4.53
N PHE A 201 -2.78 -15.87 5.43
CA PHE A 201 -3.36 -15.36 6.68
C PHE A 201 -4.66 -14.59 6.42
N ILE A 202 -4.69 -13.68 5.45
CA ILE A 202 -5.90 -12.90 5.12
C ILE A 202 -7.08 -13.82 4.78
N ARG A 203 -6.87 -14.90 4.02
CA ARG A 203 -7.94 -15.84 3.63
C ARG A 203 -8.43 -16.66 4.84
N GLU A 204 -7.50 -17.19 5.63
CA GLU A 204 -7.81 -18.00 6.80
C GLU A 204 -8.51 -17.18 7.89
N PHE A 205 -8.01 -15.96 8.16
CA PHE A 205 -8.63 -15.01 9.06
C PHE A 205 -10.05 -14.65 8.61
N LYS A 206 -10.24 -14.29 7.33
CA LYS A 206 -11.58 -13.95 6.81
C LYS A 206 -12.56 -15.13 6.89
N ALA A 207 -12.13 -16.35 6.58
CA ALA A 207 -12.97 -17.54 6.71
C ALA A 207 -13.38 -17.80 8.18
N LYS A 208 -12.44 -17.63 9.12
CA LYS A 208 -12.65 -17.92 10.55
C LYS A 208 -13.42 -16.82 11.28
N TYR A 209 -13.09 -15.55 11.07
CA TYR A 209 -13.57 -14.41 11.86
C TYR A 209 -14.50 -13.44 11.12
N CYS A 210 -14.56 -13.48 9.77
CA CYS A 210 -15.40 -12.57 8.98
C CYS A 210 -16.56 -13.30 8.28
N VAL A 211 -17.55 -12.53 7.83
CA VAL A 211 -18.70 -13.00 7.06
C VAL A 211 -18.97 -12.03 5.91
N GLU A 212 -19.33 -12.57 4.75
CA GLU A 212 -19.79 -11.81 3.58
C GLU A 212 -21.33 -11.71 3.64
N ILE A 213 -21.87 -10.50 3.55
CA ILE A 213 -23.30 -10.20 3.69
C ILE A 213 -23.74 -9.33 2.51
N PHE A 214 -24.94 -9.57 1.98
CA PHE A 214 -25.58 -8.63 1.07
C PHE A 214 -26.24 -7.51 1.87
N ALA A 215 -25.81 -6.28 1.68
CA ALA A 215 -26.38 -5.11 2.33
C ALA A 215 -26.95 -4.13 1.30
N GLU A 216 -28.02 -3.43 1.67
CA GLU A 216 -28.63 -2.36 0.86
C GLU A 216 -28.13 -0.99 1.32
N HIS A 217 -27.60 -0.18 0.41
CA HIS A 217 -27.25 1.21 0.67
C HIS A 217 -28.52 2.06 0.69
N LEU A 218 -28.97 2.48 1.87
CA LEU A 218 -30.28 3.09 2.11
C LEU A 218 -30.59 4.29 1.19
N PRO A 219 -29.67 5.25 0.93
CA PRO A 219 -29.94 6.39 0.05
C PRO A 219 -30.06 6.04 -1.44
N THR A 220 -29.38 4.99 -1.93
CA THR A 220 -29.32 4.68 -3.37
C THR A 220 -30.01 3.39 -3.77
N LYS A 221 -30.50 2.61 -2.78
CA LYS A 221 -31.17 1.31 -2.96
C LYS A 221 -30.34 0.26 -3.72
N LYS A 222 -29.03 0.49 -3.86
CA LYS A 222 -28.09 -0.46 -4.44
C LYS A 222 -27.75 -1.53 -3.41
N LYS A 223 -27.82 -2.80 -3.81
CA LYS A 223 -27.38 -3.94 -3.01
C LYS A 223 -25.95 -4.30 -3.38
N SER A 224 -25.08 -4.40 -2.39
CA SER A 224 -23.68 -4.78 -2.55
C SER A 224 -23.32 -5.89 -1.56
N LYS A 225 -22.36 -6.73 -1.94
CA LYS A 225 -21.71 -7.63 -0.98
C LYS A 225 -20.71 -6.82 -0.17
N LEU A 226 -20.84 -6.88 1.15
CA LEU A 226 -19.93 -6.25 2.11
C LEU A 226 -19.43 -7.30 3.10
N TRP A 227 -18.29 -7.02 3.72
CA TRP A 227 -17.72 -7.84 4.77
C TRP A 227 -17.98 -7.22 6.15
N ARG A 228 -18.14 -8.06 7.16
CA ARG A 228 -17.94 -7.65 8.57
C ARG A 228 -17.32 -8.77 9.38
N ARG A 229 -16.83 -8.45 10.58
CA ARG A 229 -16.52 -9.49 11.56
C ARG A 229 -17.79 -10.18 12.05
N LYS A 230 -17.68 -11.44 12.46
CA LYS A 230 -18.80 -12.26 12.98
C LYS A 230 -19.30 -11.76 14.33
N ASP A 231 -18.40 -11.22 15.16
CA ASP A 231 -18.64 -10.67 16.50
C ASP A 231 -18.94 -9.16 16.51
N ALA A 232 -18.69 -8.45 15.40
CA ALA A 232 -19.10 -7.06 15.26
C ALA A 232 -20.64 -6.93 15.18
N PRO A 233 -21.21 -5.79 15.62
CA PRO A 233 -22.61 -5.48 15.40
C PRO A 233 -22.97 -5.46 13.91
N LYS A 234 -24.27 -5.55 13.61
CA LYS A 234 -24.77 -5.42 12.24
C LYS A 234 -24.33 -4.10 11.60
N LEU A 235 -24.20 -4.10 10.28
CA LEU A 235 -23.92 -2.88 9.53
C LEU A 235 -24.96 -1.79 9.84
N ALA A 236 -24.45 -0.60 10.15
CA ALA A 236 -25.23 0.60 10.43
C ALA A 236 -25.29 1.51 9.19
N TYR A 237 -26.08 2.59 9.31
CA TYR A 237 -26.20 3.63 8.28
C TYR A 237 -24.83 4.03 7.72
N PRO A 238 -24.64 4.09 6.37
CA PRO A 238 -25.68 4.13 5.35
C PRO A 238 -26.13 2.77 4.81
N TYR A 239 -25.67 1.65 5.37
CA TYR A 239 -26.03 0.30 4.93
C TYR A 239 -27.02 -0.38 5.88
N GLN A 240 -27.83 -1.29 5.35
CA GLN A 240 -28.71 -2.17 6.12
C GLN A 240 -28.55 -3.62 5.64
N GLU A 241 -28.40 -4.55 6.59
CA GLU A 241 -28.46 -6.02 6.36
C GLU A 241 -29.89 -6.53 6.13
#